data_AF-A0A017SHQ9-F1
#
_entry.id   AF-A0A017SHQ9-F1
#
_cell.length_a   1.000
_cell.length_b   1.000
_cell.length_c   1.000
_cell.angle_alpha   90.00
_cell.angle_beta   90.00
_cell.angle_gamma   90.00
#
_symmetry.space_group_name_H-M   'P 1'
#
loop_
_entity.id
_entity.type
_entity.pdbx_description
1 polymer ?
#
loop_
_entity_poly.entity_id
_entity_poly.type
_entity_poly.pdbx_seq_one_letter_code
_entity_poly.pdbx_strand_id
1 'polypeptide(L)'
;MYISAKKIIPTRRMDYDDALWDQSDQVFEPWKNKIFEHETLREIGNFIDKHRGGLPDELFSPERGAFNLIFKMRFKDGGSAVIRFPCPGASMFPEEKVQREVAVMQFFGILYQFAYTTCIALWR
;
A
#
# COMPACT_ATOMS: atom_id res chain seq x y z
N MET A 1 -3.69 -43.67 31.34
CA MET A 1 -3.84 -42.59 30.33
C MET A 1 -2.43 -42.21 29.88
N TYR A 2 -2.04 -42.59 28.66
CA TYR A 2 -0.69 -42.33 28.13
C TYR A 2 -0.75 -41.07 27.25
N ILE A 3 0.02 -40.04 27.61
CA ILE A 3 0.16 -38.83 26.80
C ILE A 3 1.47 -38.96 26.02
N SER A 4 1.37 -39.24 24.73
CA SER A 4 2.51 -39.19 23.79
C SER A 4 2.77 -37.73 23.43
N ALA A 5 3.59 -37.03 24.21
CA ALA A 5 4.07 -35.70 23.84
C ALA A 5 5.09 -35.81 22.70
N LYS A 6 4.69 -35.45 21.47
CA LYS A 6 5.63 -35.27 20.36
C LYS A 6 6.41 -33.98 20.57
N LYS A 7 7.74 -34.06 20.57
CA LYS A 7 8.62 -32.89 20.61
C LYS A 7 8.36 -32.04 19.35
N ILE A 8 8.07 -30.75 19.53
CA ILE A 8 7.94 -29.82 18.40
C ILE A 8 9.32 -29.75 17.74
N ILE A 9 9.44 -30.27 16.52
CA ILE A 9 10.65 -30.15 15.72
C ILE A 9 10.76 -28.67 15.37
N PRO A 10 11.85 -27.96 15.73
CA PRO A 10 12.02 -26.59 15.29
C PRO A 10 12.10 -26.62 13.76
N THR A 11 11.10 -26.03 13.11
CA THR A 11 11.12 -25.84 11.67
C THR A 11 12.42 -25.13 11.31
N ARG A 12 13.22 -25.72 10.40
CA ARG A 12 14.30 -25.02 9.73
C ARG A 12 13.71 -23.69 9.23
N ARG A 13 14.20 -22.56 9.77
CA ARG A 13 13.80 -21.26 9.23
C ARG A 13 14.20 -21.27 7.76
N MET A 14 13.27 -20.94 6.88
CA MET A 14 13.64 -20.71 5.48
C MET A 14 14.69 -19.60 5.49
N ASP A 15 15.81 -19.89 4.85
CA ASP A 15 16.82 -18.89 4.60
C ASP A 15 16.19 -17.80 3.72
N TYR A 16 16.61 -16.56 3.93
CA TYR A 16 16.09 -15.45 3.15
C TYR A 16 16.55 -15.60 1.70
N ASP A 17 15.64 -15.40 0.74
CA ASP A 17 16.00 -15.46 -0.68
C ASP A 17 16.51 -14.08 -1.12
N ASP A 18 17.79 -13.82 -0.84
CA ASP A 18 18.46 -12.57 -1.18
C ASP A 18 18.34 -12.26 -2.68
N ALA A 19 18.36 -13.28 -3.55
CA ALA A 19 18.28 -13.08 -4.99
C ALA A 19 16.88 -12.58 -5.42
N LEU A 20 15.81 -13.08 -4.82
CA LEU A 20 14.45 -12.56 -5.07
C LEU A 20 14.26 -11.16 -4.48
N TRP A 21 14.91 -10.87 -3.36
CA TRP A 21 14.86 -9.53 -2.78
C TRP A 21 15.54 -8.50 -3.67
N ASP A 22 16.74 -8.79 -4.16
CA ASP A 22 17.46 -7.92 -5.09
C ASP A 22 16.63 -7.65 -6.37
N GLN A 23 15.92 -8.66 -6.86
CA GLN A 23 15.00 -8.49 -7.99
C GLN A 23 13.82 -7.57 -7.66
N SER A 24 13.23 -7.68 -6.46
CA SER A 24 12.19 -6.76 -6.01
C SER A 24 12.72 -5.32 -5.92
N ASP A 25 13.92 -5.13 -5.37
CA ASP A 25 14.53 -3.80 -5.23
C ASP A 25 14.84 -3.15 -6.59
N GLN A 26 15.25 -3.95 -7.59
CA GLN A 26 15.43 -3.49 -8.98
C GLN A 26 14.13 -2.95 -9.61
N VAL A 27 12.97 -3.47 -9.21
CA VAL A 27 11.66 -2.97 -9.67
C VAL A 27 11.21 -1.77 -8.84
N PHE A 28 11.45 -1.81 -7.52
CA PHE A 28 10.96 -0.81 -6.59
C PHE A 28 11.68 0.54 -6.70
N GLU A 29 13.02 0.56 -6.78
CA GLU A 29 13.78 1.81 -6.73
C GLU A 29 13.52 2.75 -7.93
N PRO A 30 13.45 2.28 -9.19
CA PRO A 30 13.09 3.16 -10.31
C PRO A 30 11.66 3.70 -10.19
N TRP A 31 10.72 2.87 -9.71
CA TRP A 31 9.34 3.29 -9.49
C TRP A 31 9.23 4.35 -8.38
N LYS A 32 9.95 4.16 -7.28
CA LYS A 32 10.02 5.10 -6.17
C LYS A 32 10.48 6.48 -6.63
N ASN A 33 11.52 6.56 -7.47
CA ASN A 33 11.99 7.86 -7.98
C ASN A 33 10.91 8.60 -8.78
N LYS A 34 10.16 7.91 -9.63
CA LYS A 34 9.05 8.49 -10.42
C LYS A 34 7.94 9.08 -9.54
N ILE A 35 7.70 8.44 -8.40
CA ILE A 35 6.65 8.86 -7.48
C ILE A 35 6.98 10.21 -6.79
N PHE A 36 8.25 10.55 -6.63
CA PHE A 36 8.66 11.85 -6.09
C PHE A 36 8.72 12.96 -7.15
N GLU A 37 8.47 12.64 -8.43
CA GLU A 37 8.38 13.66 -9.47
C GLU A 37 7.20 14.60 -9.20
N HIS A 38 7.43 15.89 -9.42
CA HIS A 38 6.47 16.93 -9.10
C HIS A 38 5.12 16.76 -9.80
N GLU A 39 5.13 16.36 -11.07
CA GLU A 39 3.88 16.12 -11.82
C GLU A 39 3.13 14.90 -11.30
N THR A 40 3.83 13.82 -10.94
CA THR A 40 3.23 12.64 -10.31
C THR A 40 2.56 12.99 -8.98
N LEU A 41 3.25 13.77 -8.11
CA LEU A 41 2.67 14.22 -6.84
C LEU A 41 1.45 15.11 -7.04
N ARG A 42 1.48 15.98 -8.05
CA ARG A 42 0.33 16.82 -8.44
C ARG A 42 -0.84 15.97 -8.91
N GLU A 43 -0.61 14.97 -9.76
CA GLU A 43 -1.65 14.06 -10.24
C GLU A 43 -2.28 13.26 -9.10
N ILE A 44 -1.47 12.75 -8.16
CA ILE A 44 -1.94 12.07 -6.96
C ILE A 44 -2.79 13.01 -6.09
N GLY A 45 -2.33 14.25 -5.87
CA GLY A 45 -3.10 15.26 -5.13
C GLY A 45 -4.46 15.56 -5.77
N ASN A 46 -4.47 15.80 -7.08
CA ASN A 46 -5.70 16.03 -7.85
C ASN A 46 -6.64 14.82 -7.80
N PHE A 47 -6.09 13.61 -7.83
CA PHE A 47 -6.86 12.38 -7.71
C PHE A 47 -7.53 12.27 -6.34
N ILE A 48 -6.80 12.56 -5.26
CA ILE A 48 -7.35 12.56 -3.90
C ILE A 48 -8.45 13.62 -3.76
N ASP A 49 -8.20 14.84 -4.24
CA ASP A 49 -9.16 15.95 -4.22
C ASP A 49 -10.46 15.58 -4.96
N LYS A 50 -10.34 15.02 -6.16
CA LYS A 50 -11.48 14.57 -6.97
C LYS A 50 -12.40 13.58 -6.25
N HIS A 51 -11.84 12.67 -5.43
CA HIS A 51 -12.62 11.60 -4.80
C HIS A 51 -13.09 11.93 -3.39
N ARG A 52 -12.32 12.69 -2.62
CA ARG A 52 -12.77 13.14 -1.31
C ARG A 52 -13.71 14.34 -1.41
N GLY A 53 -13.35 15.31 -2.26
CA GLY A 53 -13.94 16.65 -2.29
C GLY A 53 -13.53 17.51 -1.08
N GLY A 54 -13.87 18.81 -1.16
CA GLY A 54 -13.53 19.80 -0.13
C GLY A 54 -12.47 20.80 -0.63
N LEU A 55 -11.80 21.49 0.30
CA LEU A 55 -10.71 22.41 -0.03
C LEU A 55 -9.37 21.81 0.44
N PRO A 56 -8.51 21.35 -0.49
CA PRO A 56 -7.16 20.90 -0.21
C PRO A 56 -6.36 21.92 0.62
N ASP A 57 -5.56 21.42 1.57
CA ASP A 57 -4.64 22.22 2.37
C ASP A 57 -3.19 21.82 2.09
N GLU A 58 -2.84 20.56 2.34
CA GLU A 58 -1.46 20.08 2.20
C GLU A 58 -1.43 18.60 1.81
N LEU A 59 -0.61 18.25 0.81
CA LEU A 59 -0.20 16.87 0.53
C LEU A 59 1.13 16.61 1.26
N PHE A 60 1.12 15.69 2.21
CA PHE A 60 2.32 15.31 2.96
C PHE A 60 3.27 14.46 2.11
N SER A 61 4.54 14.44 2.50
CA SER A 61 5.52 13.51 1.93
C SER A 61 5.07 12.05 2.06
N PRO A 62 5.29 11.22 1.04
CA PRO A 62 4.87 9.82 1.09
C PRO A 62 5.62 9.02 2.15
N GLU A 63 4.88 8.14 2.83
CA GLU A 63 5.41 7.22 3.83
C GLU A 63 5.40 5.78 3.30
N ARG A 64 6.49 5.04 3.52
CA ARG A 64 6.60 3.63 3.14
C ARG A 64 6.27 2.73 4.33
N GLY A 65 5.23 1.90 4.16
CA GLY A 65 5.01 0.71 4.97
C GLY A 65 5.68 -0.53 4.38
N ALA A 66 5.48 -1.70 5.00
CA ALA A 66 6.10 -2.95 4.54
C ALA A 66 5.74 -3.33 3.08
N PHE A 67 4.48 -3.10 2.68
CA PHE A 67 3.95 -3.51 1.37
C PHE A 67 3.24 -2.39 0.61
N ASN A 68 3.12 -1.21 1.20
CA ASN A 68 2.36 -0.09 0.64
C ASN A 68 3.12 1.22 0.79
N LEU A 69 3.02 2.07 -0.23
CA LEU A 69 3.36 3.48 -0.15
C LEU A 69 2.09 4.28 0.15
N ILE A 70 2.18 5.25 1.06
CA ILE A 70 1.03 5.96 1.62
C ILE A 70 1.21 7.46 1.35
N PHE A 71 0.18 8.08 0.80
CA PHE A 71 0.07 9.54 0.71
C PHE A 71 -1.05 10.01 1.61
N LYS A 72 -0.79 11.05 2.37
CA LYS A 72 -1.79 11.72 3.19
C LYS A 72 -2.02 13.13 2.67
N MET A 73 -3.27 13.55 2.61
CA MET A 73 -3.63 14.92 2.26
C MET A 73 -4.58 15.49 3.30
N ARG A 74 -4.24 16.66 3.85
CA ARG A 74 -5.07 17.42 4.78
C ARG A 74 -5.92 18.41 4.00
N PHE A 75 -7.10 18.69 4.54
CA PHE A 75 -8.07 19.62 3.98
C PHE A 75 -8.42 20.66 5.05
N LYS A 76 -8.90 21.83 4.62
CA LYS A 76 -9.17 22.96 5.52
C LYS A 76 -10.32 22.74 6.48
N ASP A 77 -11.16 21.75 6.23
CA ASP A 77 -12.22 21.28 7.12
C ASP A 77 -11.68 20.52 8.36
N GLY A 78 -10.36 20.32 8.45
CA GLY A 78 -9.70 19.56 9.51
C GLY A 78 -9.65 18.06 9.25
N GLY A 79 -10.36 17.55 8.24
CA GLY A 79 -10.32 16.15 7.87
C GLY A 79 -9.06 15.79 7.06
N SER A 80 -8.73 14.51 7.03
CA SER A 80 -7.59 13.99 6.26
C SER A 80 -7.98 12.87 5.32
N ALA A 81 -7.21 12.78 4.24
CA ALA A 81 -7.34 11.81 3.19
C ALA A 81 -6.11 10.92 3.10
N VAL A 82 -6.27 9.63 2.79
CA VAL A 82 -5.14 8.72 2.63
C VAL A 82 -5.33 7.81 1.42
N ILE A 83 -4.43 7.90 0.46
CA ILE A 83 -4.34 6.93 -0.64
C ILE A 83 -3.14 6.01 -0.42
N ARG A 84 -3.29 4.73 -0.77
CA ARG A 84 -2.28 3.70 -0.61
C ARG A 84 -2.03 3.00 -1.93
N PHE A 85 -0.76 2.87 -2.30
CA PHE A 85 -0.33 2.11 -3.46
C PHE A 85 0.45 0.86 -3.01
N PRO A 86 0.15 -0.33 -3.55
CA PRO A 86 1.01 -1.49 -3.32
C PRO A 86 2.40 -1.22 -3.90
N CYS A 87 3.45 -1.51 -3.14
CA CYS A 87 4.81 -1.39 -3.64
C CYS A 87 5.07 -2.47 -4.71
N PRO A 88 5.54 -2.11 -5.92
CA PRO A 88 5.95 -3.08 -6.92
C PRO A 88 7.02 -4.03 -6.38
N GLY A 89 6.97 -5.30 -6.76
CA GLY A 89 7.91 -6.33 -6.30
C GLY A 89 7.69 -6.82 -4.85
N ALA A 90 7.02 -6.05 -4.00
CA ALA A 90 6.82 -6.39 -2.59
C ALA A 90 5.72 -7.44 -2.34
N SER A 91 4.79 -7.62 -3.28
CA SER A 91 3.72 -8.62 -3.20
C SER A 91 3.70 -9.44 -4.49
N MET A 92 3.62 -10.76 -4.35
CA MET A 92 3.46 -11.69 -5.49
C MET A 92 2.09 -11.51 -6.18
N PHE A 93 1.08 -11.07 -5.42
CA PHE A 93 -0.31 -10.96 -5.83
C PHE A 93 -0.86 -9.59 -5.38
N PRO A 94 -0.42 -8.49 -6.01
CA PRO A 94 -0.77 -7.14 -5.56
C PRO A 94 -2.27 -6.86 -5.69
N GLU A 95 -2.93 -7.38 -6.73
CA GLU A 95 -4.37 -7.21 -6.94
C GLU A 95 -5.19 -7.95 -5.88
N GLU A 96 -4.92 -9.23 -5.63
CA GLU A 96 -5.63 -9.98 -4.59
C GLU A 96 -5.38 -9.40 -3.20
N LYS A 97 -4.17 -8.90 -2.93
CA LYS A 97 -3.86 -8.17 -1.69
C LYS A 97 -4.78 -6.95 -1.55
N VAL A 98 -4.87 -6.11 -2.56
CA VAL A 98 -5.71 -4.90 -2.53
C VAL A 98 -7.18 -5.27 -2.34
N GLN A 99 -7.68 -6.28 -3.05
CA GLN A 99 -9.06 -6.76 -2.89
C GLN A 99 -9.35 -7.24 -1.45
N ARG A 100 -8.40 -7.97 -0.84
CA ARG A 100 -8.54 -8.41 0.56
C ARG A 100 -8.53 -7.25 1.54
N GLU A 101 -7.64 -6.26 1.36
CA GLU A 101 -7.61 -5.07 2.20
C GLU A 101 -8.94 -4.31 2.14
N VAL A 102 -9.50 -4.13 0.94
CA VAL A 102 -10.81 -3.48 0.73
C VAL A 102 -11.94 -4.29 1.38
N ALA A 103 -11.97 -5.61 1.20
CA ALA A 103 -13.00 -6.46 1.80
C ALA A 103 -12.99 -6.38 3.33
N VAL A 104 -11.81 -6.34 3.94
CA VAL A 104 -11.66 -6.20 5.41
C VAL A 104 -12.12 -4.81 5.87
N MET A 105 -11.78 -3.74 5.15
CA MET A 105 -12.26 -2.38 5.48
C MET A 105 -13.78 -2.29 5.41
N GLN A 106 -14.39 -2.87 4.38
CA GLN A 106 -15.84 -2.95 4.23
C GLN A 106 -16.49 -3.75 5.36
N PHE A 107 -15.89 -4.88 5.75
CA PHE A 107 -16.39 -5.71 6.86
C PHE A 107 -16.42 -4.94 8.19
N PHE A 108 -15.39 -4.16 8.50
CA PHE A 108 -15.36 -3.35 9.72
C PHE A 108 -16.19 -2.06 9.64
N GLY A 109 -16.82 -1.76 8.50
CA GLY A 109 -17.49 -0.48 8.28
C GLY A 109 -16.53 0.71 8.35
N ILE A 110 -15.23 0.47 8.20
CA ILE A 110 -14.21 1.52 8.16
C ILE A 110 -14.25 2.11 6.75
N LEU A 111 -15.22 2.98 6.53
CA LEU A 111 -15.26 3.87 5.37
C LEU A 111 -14.31 5.04 5.65
N TYR A 112 -13.00 4.79 5.60
CA TYR A 112 -12.12 5.88 5.20
C TYR A 112 -12.54 6.21 3.77
N GLN A 113 -13.02 7.44 3.55
CA GLN A 113 -13.51 7.95 2.25
C GLN A 113 -12.40 7.89 1.17
N PHE A 114 -12.00 6.71 0.68
CA PHE A 114 -10.96 6.56 -0.33
C PHE A 114 -11.32 5.63 -1.47
N ALA A 115 -11.07 6.15 -2.66
CA ALA A 115 -11.25 5.53 -3.95
C ALA A 115 -10.29 4.35 -4.14
N TYR A 116 -10.79 3.14 -3.95
CA TYR A 116 -10.06 1.92 -4.24
C TYR A 116 -10.34 1.34 -5.64
N THR A 117 -10.93 2.12 -6.54
CA THR A 117 -11.35 1.62 -7.87
C THR A 117 -10.49 2.09 -9.05
N THR A 118 -9.47 2.93 -8.84
CA THR A 118 -8.75 3.54 -9.99
C THR A 118 -7.24 3.30 -10.02
N CYS A 119 -6.66 2.54 -9.08
CA CYS A 119 -5.27 2.07 -9.20
C CYS A 119 -5.10 0.96 -10.26
N ILE A 120 -6.20 0.28 -10.65
CA ILE A 120 -6.19 -0.74 -11.71
C ILE A 120 -6.01 -0.10 -13.11
N ALA A 121 -6.33 1.19 -13.27
CA ALA A 121 -6.29 1.87 -14.57
C ALA A 121 -4.99 2.65 -14.84
N LEU A 122 -4.15 2.89 -13.83
CA LEU A 122 -2.85 3.57 -13.96
C LEU A 122 -1.67 2.59 -14.14
N TRP A 123 -1.96 1.29 -14.25
CA TRP A 123 -0.99 0.20 -14.46
C TRP A 123 -1.00 -0.32 -15.92
N ARG A 124 -1.27 0.56 -16.88
CA ARG A 124 -1.05 0.33 -18.31
C ARG A 124 -0.23 1.46 -18.92
#